data_AF-A0A1I3PM54-F1
#
_entry.id   AF-A0A1I3PM54-F1
#
_cell.length_a   1.000
_cell.length_b   1.000
_cell.length_c   1.000
_cell.angle_alpha   90.00
_cell.angle_beta   90.00
_cell.angle_gamma   90.00
#
_symmetry.space_group_name_H-M   'P 1'
#
loop_
_entity.id
_entity.type
_entity.pdbx_description
1 polymer ?
#
loop_
_entity_poly.entity_id
_entity_poly.type
_entity_poly.pdbx_seq_one_letter_code
_entity_poly.pdbx_strand_id
1 'polypeptide(L)'
;MKKIVVAATVAVSALAFAAQASAAVSNLDLLKAARCRGLAGSETLGKLDTTKIDALLKTESSARELAVRTSMVNKMNSALKEANAADGAKKEKLLAERSGACTAWLSEATTGAAVNTSN
;
A
#
# COMPACT_ATOMS: atom_id res chain seq x y z
N MET A 1 -44.93 -29.82 -5.98
CA MET A 1 -45.07 -28.43 -5.52
C MET A 1 -44.96 -28.40 -4.00
N LYS A 2 -43.86 -27.90 -3.45
CA LYS A 2 -43.75 -27.48 -2.04
C LYS A 2 -42.66 -26.42 -1.99
N LYS A 3 -43.08 -25.17 -1.86
CA LYS A 3 -42.20 -24.01 -1.69
C LYS A 3 -41.82 -23.98 -0.21
N ILE A 4 -40.55 -24.18 0.11
CA ILE A 4 -40.02 -23.92 1.44
C ILE A 4 -39.13 -22.70 1.31
N VAL A 5 -39.67 -21.57 1.76
CA VAL A 5 -38.95 -20.33 2.02
C VAL A 5 -38.41 -20.46 3.44
N VAL A 6 -37.09 -20.44 3.58
CA VAL A 6 -36.38 -20.23 4.85
C VAL A 6 -35.35 -19.14 4.52
N ALA A 7 -35.68 -17.87 4.76
CA ALA A 7 -35.53 -17.16 6.03
C ALA A 7 -34.07 -17.15 6.51
N ALA A 8 -33.42 -16.02 6.22
CA ALA A 8 -32.23 -15.43 6.82
C ALA A 8 -31.49 -16.26 7.89
N THR A 9 -30.32 -16.78 7.52
CA THR A 9 -29.22 -17.00 8.46
C THR A 9 -28.21 -15.87 8.30
N VAL A 10 -28.17 -14.99 9.29
CA VAL A 10 -27.07 -14.06 9.54
C VAL A 10 -25.80 -14.89 9.73
N ALA A 11 -24.96 -14.97 8.70
CA ALA A 11 -23.57 -15.33 8.88
C ALA A 11 -22.81 -14.03 9.18
N VAL A 12 -22.74 -13.69 10.46
CA VAL A 12 -21.67 -12.84 10.98
C VAL A 12 -20.39 -13.66 10.77
N SER A 13 -19.75 -13.52 9.60
CA SER A 13 -18.32 -13.77 9.52
C SER A 13 -17.67 -12.64 10.30
N ALA A 14 -17.56 -12.86 11.61
CA ALA A 14 -16.61 -12.20 12.46
C ALA A 14 -15.24 -12.40 11.80
N LEU A 15 -14.82 -11.41 11.02
CA LEU A 15 -13.41 -11.13 10.88
C LEU A 15 -12.96 -10.54 12.21
N ALA A 16 -12.89 -11.42 13.21
CA ALA A 16 -11.90 -11.33 14.25
C ALA A 16 -10.53 -11.49 13.58
N PHE A 17 -10.12 -10.48 12.81
CA PHE A 17 -8.71 -10.19 12.71
C PHE A 17 -8.37 -9.50 14.01
N ALA A 18 -7.72 -10.32 14.84
CA ALA A 18 -6.99 -10.01 16.05
C ALA A 18 -6.75 -8.52 16.27
N ALA A 19 -6.80 -8.12 17.54
CA ALA A 19 -5.98 -7.04 18.05
C ALA A 19 -4.61 -7.06 17.35
N GLN A 20 -4.47 -6.24 16.30
CA GLN A 20 -3.21 -6.08 15.60
C GLN A 20 -2.45 -5.17 16.54
N ALA A 21 -1.81 -5.76 17.55
CA ALA A 21 -0.53 -5.27 18.00
C ALA A 21 0.19 -4.89 16.71
N SER A 22 0.40 -3.59 16.52
CA SER A 22 0.94 -2.98 15.31
C SER A 22 2.07 -3.86 14.82
N ALA A 23 1.80 -4.69 13.80
CA ALA A 23 2.80 -5.59 13.27
C ALA A 23 3.91 -4.68 12.78
N ALA A 24 5.03 -4.67 13.49
CA ALA A 24 6.11 -3.74 13.22
C ALA A 24 6.45 -3.84 11.73
N VAL A 25 6.32 -2.73 10.99
CA VAL A 25 6.55 -2.74 9.54
C VAL A 25 7.96 -3.26 9.31
N SER A 26 8.11 -4.34 8.55
CA SER A 26 9.44 -4.91 8.33
C SER A 26 10.25 -4.01 7.40
N ASN A 27 11.58 -4.07 7.49
CA ASN A 27 12.45 -3.36 6.55
C ASN A 27 12.15 -3.76 5.08
N LEU A 28 11.74 -5.01 4.85
CA LEU A 28 11.34 -5.45 3.51
C LEU A 28 10.05 -4.80 3.04
N ASP A 29 9.06 -4.61 3.93
CA ASP A 29 7.80 -3.97 3.59
C ASP A 29 7.99 -2.47 3.35
N LEU A 30 8.91 -1.83 4.08
CA LEU A 30 9.34 -0.46 3.79
C LEU A 30 9.99 -0.31 2.42
N LEU A 31 10.83 -1.27 2.02
CA LEU A 31 11.44 -1.26 0.68
C LEU A 31 10.40 -1.49 -0.41
N LYS A 32 9.39 -2.32 -0.18
CA LYS A 32 8.25 -2.51 -1.11
C LYS A 32 7.41 -1.24 -1.21
N ALA A 33 7.05 -0.64 -0.08
CA ALA A 33 6.33 0.63 -0.02
C ALA A 33 7.09 1.75 -0.74
N ALA A 34 8.42 1.83 -0.56
CA ALA A 34 9.28 2.78 -1.27
C ALA A 34 9.27 2.57 -2.80
N ARG A 35 9.31 1.31 -3.26
CA ARG A 35 9.16 1.00 -4.69
C ARG A 35 7.78 1.42 -5.21
N CYS A 36 6.72 1.09 -4.49
CA CYS A 36 5.35 1.45 -4.83
C CYS A 36 5.13 2.95 -4.89
N ARG A 37 5.75 3.72 -3.98
CA ARG A 37 5.81 5.18 -4.04
C ARG A 37 6.41 5.65 -5.36
N GLY A 38 7.57 5.11 -5.73
CA GLY A 38 8.24 5.46 -6.99
C GLY A 38 7.39 5.20 -8.23
N LEU A 39 6.72 4.04 -8.30
CA LEU A 39 5.82 3.70 -9.41
C LEU A 39 4.56 4.59 -9.44
N ALA A 40 4.00 4.93 -8.28
CA ALA A 40 2.82 5.78 -8.16
C ALA A 40 3.12 7.26 -8.46
N GLY A 41 4.34 7.72 -8.17
CA GLY A 41 4.79 9.09 -8.45
C GLY A 41 5.18 9.35 -9.91
N SER A 42 5.21 8.33 -10.76
CA SER A 42 5.61 8.47 -12.17
C SER A 42 4.52 9.09 -13.04
N GLU A 43 4.89 10.11 -13.81
CA GLU A 43 4.01 10.72 -14.81
C GLU A 43 3.75 9.76 -15.97
N THR A 44 4.76 9.00 -16.39
CA THR A 44 4.66 8.03 -17.49
C THR A 44 3.62 6.94 -17.22
N LEU A 45 3.45 6.54 -15.95
CA LEU A 45 2.44 5.55 -15.54
C LEU A 45 1.08 6.18 -15.20
N GLY A 46 0.93 7.50 -15.29
CA GLY A 46 -0.22 8.24 -14.81
C GLY A 46 -0.15 8.39 -13.29
N LYS A 47 0.36 9.54 -12.84
CA LYS A 47 0.62 9.86 -11.44
C LYS A 47 -0.60 9.60 -10.55
N LEU A 48 -0.39 8.92 -9.43
CA LEU A 48 -1.38 8.67 -8.39
C LEU A 48 -1.10 9.50 -7.13
N ASP A 49 -2.05 9.51 -6.20
CA ASP A 49 -1.83 10.08 -4.87
C ASP A 49 -0.86 9.20 -4.08
N THR A 50 0.26 9.78 -3.65
CA THR A 50 1.30 9.11 -2.85
C THR A 50 1.29 9.54 -1.38
N THR A 51 0.42 10.47 -0.99
CA THR A 51 0.44 11.14 0.32
C THR A 51 0.47 10.16 1.48
N LYS A 52 -0.28 9.06 1.38
CA LYS A 52 -0.34 8.02 2.42
C LYS A 52 0.95 7.22 2.53
N ILE A 53 1.53 6.81 1.40
CA ILE A 53 2.81 6.09 1.38
C ILE A 53 3.94 7.00 1.86
N ASP A 54 3.91 8.28 1.48
CA ASP A 54 4.88 9.28 1.94
C ASP A 54 4.82 9.45 3.47
N ALA A 55 3.62 9.49 4.05
CA ALA A 55 3.43 9.55 5.50
C ALA A 55 3.95 8.28 6.20
N LEU A 56 3.63 7.08 5.68
CA LEU A 56 4.13 5.82 6.21
C LEU A 56 5.66 5.77 6.21
N LEU A 57 6.29 6.03 5.06
CA LEU A 57 7.74 6.00 4.92
C LEU A 57 8.41 7.03 5.84
N LYS A 58 7.80 8.21 6.01
CA LYS A 58 8.32 9.24 6.92
C LYS A 58 8.25 8.79 8.38
N THR A 59 7.11 8.28 8.83
CA THR A 59 6.93 7.80 10.21
C THR A 59 7.90 6.67 10.51
N GLU A 60 7.91 5.64 9.66
CA GLU A 60 8.70 4.44 9.88
C GLU A 60 10.20 4.69 9.74
N SER A 61 10.62 5.53 8.79
CA SER A 61 12.05 5.81 8.55
C SER A 61 12.75 6.44 9.76
N SER A 62 12.03 7.22 10.56
CA SER A 62 12.59 7.95 11.71
C SER A 62 13.19 7.04 12.80
N ALA A 63 12.71 5.80 12.89
CA ALA A 63 13.19 4.79 13.84
C ALA A 63 14.19 3.80 13.22
N ARG A 64 14.49 3.90 11.91
CA ARG A 64 15.38 2.95 11.22
C ARG A 64 16.83 3.41 11.19
N GLU A 65 17.73 2.44 11.04
CA GLU A 65 19.15 2.69 10.76
C GLU A 65 19.35 3.44 9.43
N LEU A 66 20.44 4.19 9.34
CA LEU A 66 20.79 5.00 8.17
C LEU A 66 20.83 4.16 6.88
N ALA A 67 21.38 2.94 6.95
CA ALA A 67 21.45 2.03 5.80
C ALA A 67 20.07 1.68 5.22
N VAL A 68 19.07 1.46 6.09
CA VAL A 68 17.69 1.18 5.68
C VAL A 68 17.05 2.42 5.06
N ARG A 69 17.27 3.60 5.65
CA ARG A 69 16.77 4.88 5.10
C ARG A 69 17.31 5.14 3.69
N THR A 70 18.62 5.01 3.51
CA THR A 70 19.27 5.16 2.20
C THR A 70 18.73 4.13 1.20
N SER A 71 18.54 2.88 1.63
CA SER A 71 17.97 1.84 0.77
C SER A 71 16.55 2.17 0.32
N MET A 72 15.70 2.71 1.20
CA MET A 72 14.34 3.16 0.84
C MET A 72 14.37 4.26 -0.21
N VAL A 73 15.16 5.32 0.02
CA VAL A 73 15.29 6.45 -0.92
C VAL A 73 15.81 5.98 -2.27
N ASN A 74 16.83 5.11 -2.28
CA ASN A 74 17.37 4.54 -3.51
C ASN A 74 16.34 3.69 -4.25
N LYS A 75 15.58 2.86 -3.53
CA LYS A 75 14.54 2.01 -4.13
C LYS A 75 13.43 2.85 -4.76
N MET A 76 13.00 3.88 -4.06
CA MET A 76 11.99 4.84 -4.54
C MET A 76 12.46 5.57 -5.80
N ASN A 77 13.67 6.13 -5.77
CA ASN A 77 14.22 6.86 -6.90
C ASN A 77 14.50 5.95 -8.10
N SER A 78 14.98 4.73 -7.87
CA SER A 78 15.18 3.74 -8.92
C SER A 78 13.85 3.34 -9.58
N ALA A 79 12.82 3.07 -8.77
CA ALA A 79 11.51 2.71 -9.29
C ALA A 79 10.85 3.87 -10.08
N LEU A 80 11.01 5.11 -9.60
CA LEU A 80 10.54 6.29 -10.33
C LEU A 80 11.25 6.45 -11.68
N LYS A 81 12.58 6.29 -11.71
CA LYS A 81 13.36 6.34 -12.95
C LYS A 81 12.97 5.22 -13.92
N GLU A 82 12.83 4.00 -13.41
CA GLU A 82 12.38 2.83 -14.17
C GLU A 82 11.00 3.08 -14.79
N ALA A 83 10.06 3.58 -14.00
CA ALA A 83 8.72 3.92 -14.45
C ALA A 83 8.69 5.06 -15.47
N ASN A 84 9.48 6.12 -15.26
CA ASN A 84 9.55 7.25 -16.18
C ASN A 84 10.17 6.86 -17.52
N ALA A 85 11.15 5.95 -17.51
CA ALA A 85 11.81 5.43 -18.70
C ALA A 85 11.06 4.25 -19.36
N ALA A 86 9.94 3.79 -18.79
CA ALA A 86 9.24 2.62 -19.28
C ALA A 86 8.32 2.95 -20.47
N ASP A 87 8.46 2.15 -21.52
CA ASP A 87 7.62 2.17 -22.72
C ASP A 87 7.08 0.76 -23.04
N GLY A 88 6.06 0.71 -23.91
CA GLY A 88 5.45 -0.54 -24.40
C GLY A 88 5.19 -1.58 -23.32
N ALA A 89 5.67 -2.80 -23.56
CA ALA A 89 5.49 -3.94 -22.65
C ALA A 89 6.07 -3.73 -21.24
N LYS A 90 7.13 -2.91 -21.10
CA LYS A 90 7.69 -2.60 -19.77
C LYS A 90 6.74 -1.72 -18.98
N LYS A 91 6.15 -0.72 -19.63
CA LYS A 91 5.14 0.15 -19.03
C LYS A 91 3.94 -0.65 -18.54
N GLU A 92 3.43 -1.57 -19.36
CA GLU A 92 2.30 -2.43 -19.00
C GLU A 92 2.62 -3.33 -17.79
N LYS A 93 3.83 -3.89 -17.74
CA LYS A 93 4.28 -4.69 -16.59
C LYS A 93 4.37 -3.87 -15.30
N LEU A 94 4.91 -2.66 -15.36
CA LEU A 94 4.98 -1.77 -14.18
C LEU A 94 3.62 -1.28 -13.75
N LEU A 95 2.69 -1.06 -14.68
CA LEU A 95 1.30 -0.77 -14.37
C LEU A 95 0.65 -1.95 -13.63
N ALA A 96 0.86 -3.19 -14.09
CA ALA A 96 0.35 -4.38 -13.42
C ALA A 96 0.97 -4.58 -12.03
N GLU A 97 2.26 -4.31 -11.87
CA GLU A 97 2.90 -4.33 -10.55
C GLU A 97 2.26 -3.29 -9.61
N ARG A 98 2.05 -2.07 -10.11
CA ARG A 98 1.42 -0.99 -9.35
C ARG A 98 -0.04 -1.29 -8.99
N SER A 99 -0.83 -1.86 -9.90
CA SER A 99 -2.24 -2.18 -9.65
C SER A 99 -2.48 -3.51 -8.95
N GLY A 100 -1.45 -4.34 -8.82
CA GLY A 100 -1.49 -5.61 -8.08
C GLY A 100 -0.79 -5.49 -6.73
N ALA A 101 0.54 -5.57 -6.76
CA ALA A 101 1.36 -5.61 -5.54
C ALA A 101 1.24 -4.32 -4.73
N CYS A 102 1.14 -3.16 -5.38
CA CYS A 102 1.12 -1.88 -4.68
C CYS A 102 -0.23 -1.44 -4.13
N THR A 103 -1.30 -2.18 -4.43
CA THR A 103 -2.68 -1.84 -4.05
C THR A 103 -2.86 -1.76 -2.54
N ALA A 104 -2.20 -2.60 -1.75
CA ALA A 104 -2.26 -2.50 -0.27
C ALA A 104 -1.84 -1.10 0.22
N TRP A 105 -0.78 -0.53 -0.33
CA TRP A 105 -0.27 0.79 0.08
C TRP A 105 -0.97 1.96 -0.62
N LEU A 106 -1.60 1.72 -1.78
CA LEU A 106 -2.29 2.75 -2.57
C LEU A 106 -3.80 2.83 -2.29
N SER A 107 -4.42 1.75 -1.81
CA SER A 107 -5.87 1.65 -1.59
C SER A 107 -6.27 1.69 -0.11
N GLU A 108 -5.37 1.47 0.84
CA GLU A 108 -5.62 1.72 2.27
C GLU A 108 -5.58 3.22 2.63
N ALA A 109 -6.31 4.02 1.86
CA ALA A 109 -6.65 5.39 2.20
C ALA A 109 -7.77 5.49 3.28
N THR A 110 -8.33 4.36 3.74
CA THR A 110 -9.47 4.34 4.68
C THR A 110 -9.16 3.91 6.11
N THR A 111 -7.98 3.38 6.46
CA THR A 111 -7.72 2.96 7.85
C THR A 111 -6.54 3.69 8.48
N GLY A 112 -6.64 5.03 8.51
CA GLY A 112 -5.71 5.88 9.25
C GLY A 112 -6.24 7.28 9.56
N ALA A 113 -7.55 7.50 9.48
CA ALA A 113 -8.18 8.78 9.81
C ALA A 113 -9.62 8.59 10.34
N ALA A 114 -9.75 7.92 11.47
CA ALA A 114 -10.82 8.04 12.48
C ALA A 114 -10.37 7.11 13.62
N VAL A 115 -10.01 7.56 14.81
CA VAL A 115 -10.75 8.47 15.68
C VAL A 115 -9.78 9.19 16.61
N ASN A 116 -9.69 10.51 16.45
CA ASN A 116 -9.49 11.40 17.59
C ASN A 116 -10.79 12.20 17.67
N THR A 117 -11.72 11.71 18.48
CA THR A 117 -12.91 12.46 18.91
C THR A 117 -13.13 12.07 20.35
N SER A 118 -12.89 13.07 21.19
CA SER A 118 -13.08 13.10 22.63
C SER A 118 -14.42 12.49 23.05
N ASN A 119 -14.37 11.66 24.09
CA ASN A 119 -15.22 11.81 25.26
C ASN A 119 -14.50 11.22 26.47
#